data_AF-A0A2T5H3Z2-F1
#
_entry.id   AF-A0A2T5H3Z2-F1
#
_cell.length_a   1.000
_cell.length_b   1.000
_cell.length_c   1.000
_cell.angle_alpha   90.00
_cell.angle_beta   90.00
_cell.angle_gamma   90.00
#
_symmetry.space_group_name_H-M   'P 1'
#
loop_
_entity.id
_entity.type
_entity.pdbx_description
1 polymer ?
#
loop_
_entity_poly.entity_id
_entity_poly.type
_entity_poly.pdbx_seq_one_letter_code
_entity_poly.pdbx_strand_id
1 'polypeptide(L)'
;MLSSKHGIGQRFTRVNRPQTNGKAERVIRTLMDMWHSKIHFKDCADRRIQLLRFINFYNTVKPHKSLNNATPYEILTAYFNQPLCKQL
;
A
#
# COMPACT_ATOMS: atom_id res chain seq x y z
N MET A 1 -19.31 -8.17 8.43
CA MET A 1 -19.29 -8.71 9.81
C MET A 1 -17.90 -8.63 10.49
N LEU A 2 -16.77 -8.78 9.77
CA LEU A 2 -15.43 -8.65 10.38
C LEU A 2 -15.02 -7.23 10.81
N SER A 3 -15.36 -6.19 10.03
CA SER A 3 -14.93 -4.81 10.33
C SER A 3 -15.57 -4.27 11.62
N SER A 4 -16.83 -4.62 11.88
CA SER A 4 -17.57 -4.23 13.09
C SER A 4 -16.96 -4.83 14.36
N LYS A 5 -16.39 -6.04 14.31
CA LYS A 5 -15.72 -6.67 15.46
C LYS A 5 -14.46 -5.93 15.91
N HIS A 6 -13.84 -5.15 15.02
CA HIS A 6 -12.60 -4.41 15.29
C HIS A 6 -12.84 -2.89 15.38
N GLY A 7 -14.09 -2.43 15.45
CA GLY A 7 -14.43 -1.00 15.46
C GLY A 7 -14.10 -0.25 14.16
N ILE A 8 -13.89 -0.96 13.04
CA ILE A 8 -13.53 -0.36 11.75
C ILE A 8 -14.82 -0.05 10.96
N GLY A 9 -15.10 1.23 10.78
CA GLY A 9 -16.22 1.70 9.96
C GLY A 9 -15.96 1.48 8.47
N GLN A 10 -16.79 0.68 7.81
CA GLN A 10 -16.74 0.52 6.36
C GLN A 10 -17.26 1.78 5.67
N ARG A 11 -16.52 2.27 4.66
CA ARG A 11 -16.92 3.43 3.84
C ARG A 11 -16.80 3.08 2.36
N PHE A 12 -17.72 3.61 1.56
CA PHE A 12 -17.70 3.48 0.10
C PHE A 12 -17.38 4.82 -0.55
N THR A 13 -16.77 4.78 -1.73
CA THR A 13 -16.56 5.96 -2.56
C THR A 13 -17.91 6.45 -3.09
N ARG A 14 -18.09 7.77 -3.15
CA ARG A 14 -19.27 8.36 -3.80
C ARG A 14 -19.08 8.33 -5.32
N VAL A 15 -20.17 8.16 -6.05
CA VAL A 15 -20.19 8.23 -7.52
C VAL A 15 -19.57 9.57 -7.97
N ASN A 16 -18.78 9.53 -9.04
CA ASN A 16 -18.07 10.69 -9.61
C ASN A 16 -17.09 11.40 -8.65
N ARG A 17 -16.51 10.68 -7.66
CA ARG A 17 -15.47 11.20 -6.76
C ARG A 17 -14.16 10.39 -6.80
N PRO A 18 -13.50 10.26 -7.96
CA PRO A 18 -12.28 9.45 -8.12
C PRO A 18 -11.12 9.90 -7.22
N GLN A 19 -11.06 11.19 -6.84
CA GLN A 19 -10.00 11.73 -5.98
C GLN A 19 -9.89 11.02 -4.62
N THR A 20 -10.99 10.46 -4.12
CA THR A 20 -11.01 9.75 -2.82
C THR A 20 -10.32 8.39 -2.88
N ASN A 21 -10.20 7.79 -4.06
CA ASN A 21 -9.56 6.49 -4.27
C ASN A 21 -8.19 6.60 -4.95
N GLY A 22 -7.79 7.81 -5.36
CA GLY A 22 -6.60 8.04 -6.20
C GLY A 22 -5.30 7.48 -5.62
N LYS A 23 -5.15 7.43 -4.29
CA LYS A 23 -3.97 6.80 -3.66
C LYS A 23 -3.93 5.29 -3.92
N ALA A 24 -5.05 4.58 -3.74
CA ALA A 24 -5.12 3.15 -3.99
C ALA A 24 -4.90 2.85 -5.48
N GLU A 25 -5.56 3.61 -6.36
CA GLU A 25 -5.40 3.48 -7.81
C GLU A 25 -3.95 3.74 -8.25
N ARG A 26 -3.28 4.74 -7.67
CA ARG A 26 -1.87 5.01 -7.96
C ARG A 26 -0.97 3.85 -7.55
N VAL A 27 -1.21 3.23 -6.39
CA VAL A 27 -0.45 2.06 -5.94
C VAL A 27 -0.68 0.87 -6.88
N ILE A 28 -1.93 0.59 -7.24
CA ILE A 28 -2.28 -0.50 -8.17
C ILE A 28 -1.61 -0.29 -9.53
N ARG A 29 -1.68 0.92 -10.09
CA ARG A 29 -1.03 1.26 -11.35
C ARG A 29 0.48 1.04 -11.27
N THR A 30 1.11 1.51 -10.19
CA THR A 30 2.57 1.35 -10.00
C THR A 30 2.96 -0.13 -9.91
N LEU A 31 2.17 -0.95 -9.23
CA LEU A 31 2.35 -2.39 -9.17
C LEU A 31 2.22 -3.05 -10.54
N MET A 32 1.26 -2.62 -11.37
CA MET A 32 1.13 -3.14 -12.72
C MET A 32 2.32 -2.75 -13.61
N ASP A 33 2.72 -1.48 -13.56
CA ASP A 33 3.77 -0.93 -14.42
C ASP A 33 5.17 -1.47 -14.04
N MET A 34 5.48 -1.56 -12.74
CA MET A 34 6.82 -1.90 -12.28
C MET A 34 7.05 -3.40 -12.06
N TRP A 35 5.99 -4.16 -11.77
CA TRP A 35 6.10 -5.59 -11.45
C TRP A 35 5.38 -6.45 -12.47
N HIS A 36 4.07 -6.27 -12.62
CA HIS A 36 3.28 -7.18 -13.45
C HIS A 36 3.71 -7.15 -14.92
N SER A 37 4.04 -5.98 -15.46
CA SER A 37 4.48 -5.84 -16.85
C SER A 37 5.90 -6.38 -17.11
N LYS A 38 6.69 -6.62 -16.06
CA LYS A 38 8.12 -6.94 -16.15
C LYS A 38 8.45 -8.39 -15.83
N ILE A 39 7.53 -9.12 -15.22
CA ILE A 39 7.76 -10.48 -14.73
C ILE A 39 6.89 -11.45 -15.54
N HIS A 40 7.50 -12.55 -16.00
CA HIS A 40 6.75 -13.71 -16.50
C HIS A 40 6.48 -14.67 -15.36
N PHE A 41 5.21 -14.99 -15.12
CA PHE A 41 4.79 -15.92 -14.07
C PHE A 41 4.66 -17.33 -14.62
N LYS A 42 5.16 -18.31 -13.86
CA LYS A 42 5.03 -19.73 -14.22
C LYS A 42 3.63 -20.27 -13.90
N ASP A 43 3.11 -19.90 -12.74
CA ASP A 43 1.79 -20.29 -12.25
C ASP A 43 1.27 -19.27 -11.21
N CYS A 44 0.08 -19.53 -10.67
CA CYS A 44 -0.56 -18.67 -9.67
C CYS A 44 0.21 -18.58 -8.34
N ALA A 45 0.90 -19.66 -7.93
CA ALA A 45 1.66 -19.69 -6.69
C ALA A 45 2.94 -18.85 -6.81
N ASP A 46 3.67 -18.98 -7.92
CA ASP A 46 4.81 -18.12 -8.25
C ASP A 46 4.38 -16.66 -8.30
N ARG A 47 3.27 -16.33 -8.99
CA ARG A 47 2.73 -14.96 -9.00
C ARG A 47 2.50 -14.40 -7.60
N ARG A 48 1.95 -15.20 -6.68
CA ARG A 48 1.71 -14.77 -5.29
C ARG A 48 3.03 -14.49 -4.54
N ILE A 49 4.03 -15.34 -4.72
CA ILE A 49 5.36 -15.15 -4.10
C ILE A 49 6.04 -13.89 -4.67
N GLN A 50 6.04 -13.71 -5.99
CA GLN A 50 6.62 -12.52 -6.63
C GLN A 50 5.90 -11.25 -6.21
N LEU A 51 4.57 -11.29 -6.06
CA LEU A 51 3.79 -10.16 -5.56
C LEU A 51 4.21 -9.77 -4.14
N LEU A 52 4.33 -10.74 -3.23
CA LEU A 52 4.79 -10.49 -1.86
C LEU A 52 6.20 -9.88 -1.84
N ARG A 53 7.11 -10.38 -2.67
CA ARG A 53 8.46 -9.82 -2.82
C ARG A 53 8.42 -8.37 -3.28
N PHE A 54 7.60 -8.06 -4.30
CA PHE A 54 7.46 -6.69 -4.80
C PHE A 54 6.87 -5.76 -3.75
N ILE A 55 5.82 -6.18 -3.04
CA ILE A 55 5.21 -5.38 -1.96
C ILE A 55 6.24 -5.09 -0.87
N ASN A 56 7.03 -6.08 -0.45
CA ASN A 56 8.09 -5.86 0.53
C ASN A 56 9.10 -4.84 0.01
N PHE A 57 9.66 -5.06 -1.19
CA PHE A 57 10.59 -4.12 -1.81
C PHE A 57 10.04 -2.69 -1.89
N TYR A 58 8.79 -2.52 -2.36
CA TYR A 58 8.15 -1.22 -2.52
C TYR A 58 7.98 -0.47 -1.18
N ASN A 59 7.63 -1.21 -0.12
CA ASN A 59 7.33 -0.65 1.19
C ASN A 59 8.56 -0.44 2.08
N THR A 60 9.59 -1.28 1.97
CA THR A 60 10.71 -1.31 2.94
C THR A 60 12.08 -1.00 2.34
N VAL A 61 12.23 -1.07 1.01
CA VAL A 61 13.55 -0.87 0.35
C VAL A 61 13.53 0.32 -0.59
N LYS A 62 12.47 0.50 -1.37
CA LYS A 62 12.42 1.51 -2.42
C LYS A 62 12.19 2.91 -1.82
N PRO A 63 13.10 3.88 -2.00
CA PRO A 63 12.85 5.27 -1.62
C PRO A 63 11.85 5.93 -2.57
N HIS A 64 11.07 6.88 -2.04
CA HIS A 64 10.07 7.63 -2.81
C HIS A 64 10.34 9.13 -2.74
N LYS A 65 10.49 9.77 -3.90
CA LYS A 65 10.75 11.22 -3.98
C LYS A 65 9.67 12.05 -3.29
N SER A 66 8.40 11.67 -3.41
CA SER A 66 7.29 12.36 -2.74
C SER A 66 7.28 12.20 -1.21
N LEU A 67 8.13 11.32 -0.67
CA LEU A 67 8.30 11.07 0.76
C LEU A 67 9.70 11.53 1.23
N ASN A 68 10.28 12.53 0.58
CA ASN A 68 11.65 13.02 0.88
C ASN A 68 12.70 11.89 0.82
N ASN A 69 12.57 10.99 -0.16
CA ASN A 69 13.40 9.80 -0.34
C ASN A 69 13.33 8.76 0.80
N ALA A 70 12.37 8.87 1.71
CA ALA A 70 12.06 7.79 2.65
C ALA A 70 11.22 6.69 1.98
N THR A 71 11.22 5.52 2.61
CA THR A 71 10.34 4.39 2.30
C THR A 71 8.97 4.59 2.97
N PRO A 72 7.89 3.99 2.44
CA PRO A 72 6.58 4.07 3.07
C PRO A 72 6.57 3.52 4.50
N TYR A 73 7.36 2.48 4.77
CA TYR A 73 7.46 1.88 6.10
C TYR A 73 8.14 2.80 7.12
N GLU A 74 9.18 3.54 6.72
CA GLU A 74 9.82 4.54 7.61
C GLU A 74 8.86 5.67 7.96
N ILE A 75 8.10 6.17 6.98
CA ILE A 75 7.07 7.20 7.22
C ILE A 75 5.99 6.68 8.17
N LEU A 76 5.53 5.44 7.97
CA LEU A 76 4.52 4.81 8.82
C LEU A 76 5.04 4.64 10.26
N THR A 77 6.28 4.18 10.40
CA THR A 77 6.94 3.99 11.70
C THR A 77 7.11 5.33 12.42
N ALA A 78 7.56 6.37 11.71
CA ALA A 78 7.67 7.71 12.26
C ALA A 78 6.31 8.26 12.71
N TYR A 79 5.23 8.03 11.95
CA TYR A 79 3.88 8.45 12.30
C TYR A 79 3.39 7.84 13.63
N PHE A 80 3.52 6.52 13.81
CA PHE A 80 3.09 5.86 15.04
C PHE A 80 3.96 6.19 16.25
N ASN A 81 5.23 6.52 16.04
CA ASN A 81 6.14 6.89 17.12
C ASN A 81 5.97 8.34 17.61
N GLN A 82 5.12 9.14 16.98
CA GLN A 82 4.81 10.49 17.43
C GLN A 82 4.10 10.48 18.80
N PRO A 83 4.41 11.42 19.71
CA PRO A 83 3.84 11.46 21.05
C PRO A 83 2.30 11.57 21.07
N LEU A 84 1.68 12.10 20.01
CA LEU A 84 0.22 12.18 19.86
C LEU A 84 -0.46 10.81 19.63
N CYS A 85 0.27 9.83 19.10
CA CYS A 85 -0.30 8.54 18.69
C CYS A 85 -0.07 7.41 19.71
N LYS A 86 0.71 7.66 20.77
CA LYS A 86 0.97 6.73 21.89
C LYS A 86 -0.13 6.74 22.98
N GLN A 87 -1.17 7.55 22.81
CA GLN A 87 -2.25 7.73 23.80
C GLN A 87 -3.54 6.96 23.49
N LEU A 88 -3.50 6.02 22.54
CA LEU A 88 -4.61 5.09 22.26
C LEU A 88 -4.23 3.67 22.67
#